data_AF-A0A5K7X8B5-F1
#
_entry.id   AF-A0A5K7X8B5-F1
#
_cell.length_a   1.000
_cell.length_b   1.000
_cell.length_c   1.000
_cell.angle_alpha   90.00
_cell.angle_beta   90.00
_cell.angle_gamma   90.00
#
_symmetry.space_group_name_H-M   'P 1'
#
loop_
_entity.id
_entity.type
_entity.pdbx_description
1 polymer ?
#
loop_
_entity_poly.entity_id
_entity_poly.type
_entity_poly.pdbx_seq_one_letter_code
_entity_poly.pdbx_strand_id
1 'polypeptide(L)'
;MHGPHSRKNKILPSNRGDAVQLMETFIESGSYKRLKELESEGKALRDIVHGCLSSGESRRYEIGCHLVAKFTPKKVFQYDYSGLNEYLYNLGLLQRLTKVTSQNLAKDQELIELFEPYHLTPEYYVKPSFNKVGREKIKSVQTLEENLVLKDAAERIRQNKMSLKTVKNEYERLKNQLSLSNQLAVKKKVTYKYGSLALLQKPLCYHLSKMTNQIMIRALIEFGKPNLDGIEYYMLKGMINKSDFEAFRKLKDVRLDFVILDMDDEARMMNRFYRDRTNKRMFLNECP
;
A
#
# COMPACT_ATOMS: atom_id res chain seq x y z
N MET A 1 -25.36 45.35 1.08
CA MET A 1 -26.36 44.37 1.56
C MET A 1 -26.54 43.31 0.48
N HIS A 2 -26.12 42.06 0.74
CA HIS A 2 -26.59 40.79 0.15
C HIS A 2 -25.54 39.74 0.50
N GLY A 3 -25.80 38.99 1.57
CA GLY A 3 -24.94 37.90 2.03
C GLY A 3 -25.19 36.61 1.24
N PRO A 4 -24.17 35.75 1.05
CA PRO A 4 -24.37 34.50 0.34
C PRO A 4 -24.96 33.42 1.27
N HIS A 5 -26.03 32.81 0.78
CA HIS A 5 -26.75 31.70 1.39
C HIS A 5 -25.83 30.52 1.74
N SER A 6 -25.67 30.29 3.05
CA SER A 6 -25.16 29.03 3.58
C SER A 6 -26.21 27.93 3.38
N ARG A 7 -26.00 27.08 2.37
CA ARG A 7 -26.77 25.86 2.16
C ARG A 7 -26.46 24.88 3.30
N LYS A 8 -27.42 24.74 4.22
CA LYS A 8 -27.43 23.67 5.23
C LYS A 8 -27.46 22.32 4.50
N ASN A 9 -26.37 21.57 4.60
CA ASN A 9 -26.34 20.17 4.16
C ASN A 9 -27.39 19.37 4.94
N LYS A 10 -28.43 18.91 4.23
CA LYS A 10 -29.37 17.90 4.71
C LYS A 10 -28.58 16.61 4.97
N ILE A 11 -28.34 16.30 6.24
CA ILE A 11 -27.83 15.00 6.67
C ILE A 11 -28.98 14.01 6.49
N LEU A 12 -28.90 13.18 5.44
CA LEU A 12 -29.78 12.02 5.26
C LEU A 12 -29.55 11.02 6.40
N PRO A 13 -30.60 10.55 7.10
CA PRO A 13 -30.46 9.50 8.09
C PRO A 13 -30.43 8.15 7.37
N SER A 14 -29.24 7.55 7.25
CA SER A 14 -29.10 6.17 6.79
C SER A 14 -28.72 5.29 7.98
N ASN A 15 -29.46 4.19 8.19
CA ASN A 15 -29.18 3.06 9.09
C ASN A 15 -27.68 2.74 9.24
N ARG A 16 -26.98 3.44 10.14
CA ARG A 16 -25.58 3.22 10.49
C ARG A 16 -25.60 2.71 11.93
N GLY A 17 -25.36 1.41 12.12
CA GLY A 17 -25.17 0.85 13.45
C GLY A 17 -24.10 1.63 14.23
N ASP A 18 -24.23 1.66 15.55
CA ASP A 18 -23.25 2.32 16.42
C ASP A 18 -21.85 1.76 16.12
N ALA A 19 -20.87 2.64 15.87
CA ALA A 19 -19.51 2.20 15.53
C ALA A 19 -18.90 1.34 16.64
N VAL A 20 -19.30 1.61 17.89
CA VAL A 20 -18.99 0.79 19.05
C VAL A 20 -19.53 -0.62 18.87
N GLN A 21 -20.83 -0.76 18.62
CA GLN A 21 -21.49 -2.05 18.48
C GLN A 21 -20.92 -2.86 17.31
N LEU A 22 -20.70 -2.22 16.15
CA LEU A 22 -20.13 -2.88 14.96
C LEU A 22 -18.76 -3.49 15.26
N MET A 23 -17.88 -2.75 15.93
CA MET A 23 -16.55 -3.25 16.28
C MET A 23 -16.59 -4.29 17.39
N GLU A 24 -17.45 -4.11 18.39
CA GLU A 24 -17.63 -5.08 19.47
C GLU A 24 -18.13 -6.42 18.93
N THR A 25 -19.16 -6.42 18.08
CA THR A 25 -19.67 -7.63 17.42
C THR A 25 -18.59 -8.32 16.60
N PHE A 26 -17.75 -7.57 15.86
CA PHE A 26 -16.67 -8.16 15.06
C PHE A 26 -15.55 -8.80 15.89
N ILE A 27 -15.33 -8.31 17.12
CA ILE A 27 -14.38 -8.92 18.05
C ILE A 27 -15.02 -10.12 18.77
N GLU A 28 -16.27 -9.98 19.19
CA GLU A 28 -17.02 -11.01 19.91
C GLU A 28 -17.30 -12.24 19.04
N SER A 29 -17.54 -12.05 17.74
CA SER A 29 -17.65 -13.14 16.77
C SER A 29 -16.35 -13.92 16.57
N GLY A 30 -15.21 -13.39 17.04
CA GLY A 30 -13.89 -13.96 16.79
C GLY A 30 -13.31 -13.65 15.41
N SER A 31 -14.00 -12.88 14.55
CA SER A 31 -13.53 -12.56 13.20
C SER A 31 -12.18 -11.83 13.22
N TYR A 32 -11.98 -10.88 14.15
CA TYR A 32 -10.68 -10.20 14.30
C TYR A 32 -9.56 -11.15 14.75
N LYS A 33 -9.88 -12.07 15.68
CA LYS A 33 -8.91 -13.08 16.15
C LYS A 33 -8.52 -14.01 14.99
N ARG A 34 -9.51 -14.51 14.24
CA ARG A 34 -9.29 -15.36 13.07
C ARG A 34 -8.44 -14.68 12.00
N LEU A 35 -8.65 -13.38 11.76
CA LEU A 35 -7.80 -12.58 10.87
C LEU A 35 -6.33 -12.65 11.32
N LYS A 36 -6.06 -12.40 12.61
CA LYS A 36 -4.70 -12.39 13.16
C LYS A 36 -4.04 -13.76 13.15
N GLU A 37 -4.82 -14.79 13.46
CA GLU A 37 -4.40 -16.19 13.35
C GLU A 37 -4.00 -16.54 11.93
N LEU A 38 -4.84 -16.24 10.94
CA LEU A 38 -4.52 -16.53 9.53
C LEU A 38 -3.29 -15.75 9.03
N GLU A 39 -3.11 -14.49 9.46
CA GLU A 39 -1.90 -13.70 9.14
C GLU A 39 -0.64 -14.33 9.75
N SER A 40 -0.72 -14.78 11.00
CA SER A 40 0.39 -15.42 11.71
C SER A 40 0.73 -16.78 11.10
N GLU A 41 -0.27 -17.63 10.89
CA GLU A 41 -0.13 -18.94 10.25
C GLU A 41 0.46 -18.82 8.85
N GLY A 42 -0.05 -17.91 8.02
CA GLY A 42 0.45 -17.71 6.66
C GLY A 42 1.91 -17.26 6.62
N LYS A 43 2.36 -16.49 7.64
CA LYS A 43 3.77 -16.14 7.82
C LYS A 43 4.60 -17.36 8.23
N ALA A 44 4.16 -18.09 9.25
CA ALA A 44 4.88 -19.26 9.75
C ALA A 44 5.02 -20.37 8.70
N LEU A 45 3.96 -20.66 7.95
CA LEU A 45 4.01 -21.62 6.84
C LEU A 45 5.01 -21.18 5.76
N ARG A 46 5.06 -19.88 5.44
CA ARG A 46 6.04 -19.35 4.49
C ARG A 46 7.47 -19.51 5.01
N ASP A 47 7.69 -19.26 6.30
CA ASP A 47 9.00 -19.38 6.94
C ASP A 47 9.47 -20.85 6.96
N ILE A 48 8.57 -21.81 7.19
CA ILE A 48 8.85 -23.26 7.09
C ILE A 48 9.27 -23.61 5.66
N VAL A 49 8.46 -23.28 4.65
CA VAL A 49 8.76 -23.57 3.24
C VAL A 49 10.07 -22.91 2.82
N HIS A 50 10.31 -21.67 3.25
CA HIS A 50 11.58 -20.98 3.02
C HIS A 50 12.75 -21.76 3.63
N GLY A 51 12.64 -22.19 4.90
CA GLY A 51 13.65 -22.99 5.58
C GLY A 51 13.99 -24.28 4.82
N CYS A 52 12.97 -25.04 4.41
CA CYS A 52 13.13 -26.28 3.64
C CYS A 52 13.86 -26.08 2.29
N LEU A 53 13.69 -24.92 1.65
CA LEU A 53 14.20 -24.66 0.30
C LEU A 53 15.46 -23.77 0.29
N SER A 54 15.85 -23.21 1.43
CA SER A 54 16.92 -22.21 1.53
C SER A 54 18.31 -22.74 1.16
N SER A 55 18.56 -24.03 1.34
CA SER A 55 19.82 -24.71 0.99
C SER A 55 19.84 -25.24 -0.44
N GLY A 56 18.72 -25.19 -1.17
CA GLY A 56 18.65 -25.73 -2.51
C GLY A 56 19.25 -24.78 -3.56
N GLU A 57 19.79 -25.34 -4.64
CA GLU A 57 20.45 -24.57 -5.70
C GLU A 57 19.48 -23.91 -6.69
N SER A 58 18.23 -24.40 -6.77
CA SER A 58 17.24 -23.85 -7.68
C SER A 58 16.68 -22.52 -7.18
N ARG A 59 16.32 -21.65 -8.12
CA ARG A 59 15.58 -20.40 -7.82
C ARG A 59 14.07 -20.58 -7.85
N ARG A 60 13.58 -21.71 -8.34
CA ARG A 60 12.15 -22.02 -8.51
C ARG A 60 11.87 -23.47 -8.12
N TYR A 61 10.86 -23.66 -7.28
CA TYR A 61 10.42 -24.96 -6.79
C TYR A 61 8.91 -25.08 -6.95
N GLU A 62 8.45 -26.15 -7.57
CA GLU A 62 7.05 -26.55 -7.51
C GLU A 62 6.83 -27.31 -6.22
N ILE A 63 6.00 -26.76 -5.33
CA ILE A 63 5.83 -27.27 -3.96
C ILE A 63 4.52 -28.06 -3.78
N GLY A 64 3.80 -28.31 -4.87
CA GLY A 64 2.51 -28.99 -4.88
C GLY A 64 1.31 -28.03 -4.83
N CYS A 65 0.10 -28.58 -4.92
CA CYS A 65 -1.17 -27.82 -4.83
C CYS A 65 -1.30 -26.63 -5.80
N HIS A 66 -0.65 -26.69 -6.98
CA HIS A 66 -0.57 -25.60 -7.96
C HIS A 66 0.20 -24.36 -7.47
N LEU A 67 1.13 -24.55 -6.53
CA LEU A 67 1.96 -23.50 -5.96
C LEU A 67 3.43 -23.62 -6.40
N VAL A 68 4.04 -22.46 -6.58
CA VAL A 68 5.47 -22.30 -6.86
C VAL A 68 6.10 -21.41 -5.82
N ALA A 69 7.20 -21.87 -5.23
CA ALA A 69 8.10 -21.08 -4.40
C ALA A 69 9.27 -20.58 -5.24
N LYS A 70 9.60 -19.29 -5.13
CA LYS A 70 10.64 -18.65 -5.95
C LYS A 70 11.50 -17.69 -5.14
N PHE A 71 12.80 -17.78 -5.38
CA PHE A 71 13.80 -16.82 -4.94
C PHE A 71 14.09 -15.84 -6.09
N THR A 72 13.68 -14.58 -5.91
CA THR A 72 13.81 -13.55 -6.93
C THR A 72 14.80 -12.48 -6.46
N PRO A 73 15.91 -12.23 -7.19
CA PRO A 73 16.82 -11.16 -6.85
C PRO A 73 16.13 -9.81 -7.07
N LYS A 74 16.13 -8.99 -6.03
CA LYS A 74 15.57 -7.64 -6.03
C LYS A 74 16.68 -6.64 -5.75
N LYS A 75 16.96 -5.83 -6.78
CA LYS A 75 17.89 -4.70 -6.66
C LYS A 75 17.30 -3.64 -5.74
N VAL A 76 18.06 -3.28 -4.72
CA VAL A 76 17.75 -2.18 -3.80
C VAL A 76 18.60 -0.99 -4.23
N PHE A 77 17.93 0.09 -4.62
CA PHE A 77 18.58 1.31 -5.08
C PHE A 77 18.48 2.40 -4.01
N GLN A 78 19.55 3.17 -3.88
CA GLN A 78 19.53 4.48 -3.24
C GLN A 78 19.36 5.53 -4.34
N TYR A 79 18.32 6.35 -4.23
CA TYR A 79 18.01 7.40 -5.20
C TYR A 79 18.47 8.75 -4.70
N ASP A 80 19.01 9.55 -5.61
CA ASP A 80 19.10 11.00 -5.46
C ASP A 80 17.78 11.61 -5.97
N TYR A 81 16.80 11.74 -5.07
CA TYR A 81 15.50 12.27 -5.45
C TYR A 81 15.54 13.76 -5.78
N SER A 82 16.44 14.53 -5.16
CA SER A 82 16.55 15.96 -5.44
C SER A 82 17.05 16.17 -6.87
N GLY A 83 18.16 15.52 -7.25
CA GLY A 83 18.67 15.58 -8.63
C GLY A 83 17.68 15.02 -9.65
N LEU A 84 16.98 13.92 -9.33
CA LEU A 84 15.93 13.39 -10.21
C LEU A 84 14.77 14.38 -10.38
N ASN A 85 14.35 15.06 -9.32
CA ASN A 85 13.29 16.06 -9.43
C ASN A 85 13.74 17.27 -10.24
N GLU A 86 14.98 17.75 -10.11
CA GLU A 86 15.53 18.80 -10.99
C GLU A 86 15.52 18.38 -12.46
N TYR A 87 15.94 17.15 -12.75
CA TYR A 87 15.86 16.60 -14.10
C TYR A 87 14.41 16.57 -14.63
N LEU A 88 13.45 16.11 -13.81
CA LEU A 88 12.04 16.12 -14.19
C LEU A 88 11.49 17.55 -14.36
N TYR A 89 12.01 18.52 -13.63
CA TYR A 89 11.65 19.93 -13.78
C TYR A 89 12.09 20.45 -15.16
N ASN A 90 13.34 20.16 -15.55
CA ASN A 90 13.88 20.55 -16.84
C ASN A 90 13.12 19.92 -18.02
N LEU A 91 12.53 18.74 -17.82
CA LEU A 91 11.65 18.08 -18.80
C LEU A 91 10.18 18.58 -18.77
N GLY A 92 9.81 19.46 -17.83
CA GLY A 92 8.43 19.90 -17.64
C GLY A 92 7.50 18.81 -17.08
N LEU A 93 8.05 17.79 -16.42
CA LEU A 93 7.31 16.63 -15.90
C LEU A 93 7.18 16.61 -14.37
N LEU A 94 7.91 17.45 -13.64
CA LEU A 94 7.97 17.44 -12.17
C LEU A 94 6.58 17.40 -11.52
N GLN A 95 5.71 18.36 -11.81
CA GLN A 95 4.38 18.47 -11.19
C GLN A 95 3.46 17.29 -11.51
N ARG A 96 3.73 16.56 -12.60
CA ARG A 96 2.95 15.38 -13.01
C ARG A 96 3.46 14.10 -12.37
N LEU A 97 4.77 14.02 -12.17
CA LEU A 97 5.46 12.80 -11.74
C LEU A 97 5.93 12.83 -10.30
N THR A 98 5.69 13.91 -9.56
CA THR A 98 6.06 14.00 -8.15
C THR A 98 4.83 14.11 -7.27
N LYS A 99 4.92 13.55 -6.06
CA LYS A 99 3.92 13.69 -5.01
C LYS A 99 4.56 14.36 -3.81
N VAL A 100 3.88 15.35 -3.25
CA VAL A 100 4.23 15.94 -1.96
C VAL A 100 3.03 15.79 -1.05
N THR A 101 3.30 15.55 0.23
CA THR A 101 2.28 15.43 1.27
C THR A 101 2.63 16.31 2.45
N SER A 102 1.67 16.61 3.32
CA SER A 102 1.94 17.41 4.53
C SER A 102 3.02 16.78 5.42
N GLN A 103 3.22 15.46 5.37
CA GLN A 103 4.34 14.79 6.06
C GLN A 103 5.72 15.15 5.48
N ASN A 104 5.81 15.35 4.16
CA ASN A 104 7.06 15.76 3.52
C ASN A 104 7.47 17.16 3.95
N LEU A 105 6.49 18.03 4.23
CA LEU A 105 6.67 19.43 4.61
C LEU A 105 6.64 19.67 6.12
N ALA A 106 6.50 18.62 6.95
CA ALA A 106 6.21 18.73 8.38
C ALA A 106 7.24 19.51 9.21
N LYS A 107 8.44 19.74 8.67
CA LYS A 107 9.52 20.47 9.34
C LYS A 107 9.52 21.98 9.02
N ASP A 108 8.72 22.40 8.04
CA ASP A 108 8.67 23.77 7.56
C ASP A 108 7.21 24.25 7.51
N GLN A 109 6.85 25.04 8.52
CA GLN A 109 5.48 25.54 8.69
C GLN A 109 5.08 26.53 7.59
N GLU A 110 6.03 27.33 7.09
CA GLU A 110 5.78 28.29 6.01
C GLU A 110 5.45 27.55 4.71
N LEU A 111 6.13 26.44 4.43
CA LEU A 111 5.80 25.60 3.28
C LEU A 111 4.43 24.93 3.43
N ILE A 112 4.02 24.53 4.63
CA ILE A 112 2.67 23.97 4.84
C ILE A 112 1.61 25.03 4.49
N GLU A 113 1.75 26.24 5.01
CA GLU A 113 0.82 27.35 4.77
C GLU A 113 0.79 27.74 3.29
N LEU A 114 1.95 27.72 2.63
CA LEU A 114 2.06 27.99 1.21
C LEU A 114 1.29 26.96 0.37
N PHE A 115 1.38 25.67 0.71
CA PHE A 115 0.73 24.58 -0.02
C PHE A 115 -0.76 24.41 0.31
N GLU A 116 -1.23 24.99 1.42
CA GLU A 116 -2.59 24.81 1.93
C GLU A 116 -3.70 25.08 0.89
N PRO A 117 -3.65 26.12 0.03
CA PRO A 117 -4.70 26.36 -0.97
C PRO A 117 -4.84 25.27 -2.03
N TYR A 118 -3.87 24.36 -2.14
CA TYR A 118 -3.80 23.32 -3.16
C TYR A 118 -4.13 21.92 -2.62
N HIS A 119 -4.52 21.78 -1.36
CA HIS A 119 -4.77 20.46 -0.80
C HIS A 119 -5.97 19.77 -1.47
N LEU A 120 -5.84 18.45 -1.63
CA LEU A 120 -6.93 17.56 -1.99
C LEU A 120 -7.86 17.37 -0.80
N THR A 121 -9.12 16.99 -1.09
CA THR A 121 -10.08 16.58 -0.06
C THR A 121 -9.41 15.63 0.95
N PRO A 122 -9.40 15.97 2.25
CA PRO A 122 -8.74 15.15 3.25
C PRO A 122 -9.33 13.74 3.30
N GLU A 123 -8.46 12.74 3.23
CA GLU A 123 -8.85 11.35 3.41
C GLU A 123 -8.70 10.95 4.87
N TYR A 124 -9.60 10.08 5.35
CA TYR A 124 -9.57 9.57 6.72
C TYR A 124 -9.53 8.04 6.71
N TYR A 125 -9.01 7.45 7.79
CA TYR A 125 -9.04 6.02 8.01
C TYR A 125 -9.34 5.70 9.48
N VAL A 126 -9.98 4.55 9.70
CA VAL A 126 -10.29 4.08 11.05
C VAL A 126 -9.13 3.23 11.58
N LYS A 127 -8.64 3.59 12.77
CA LYS A 127 -7.60 2.87 13.49
C LYS A 127 -8.17 2.33 14.81
N PRO A 128 -8.37 1.01 14.95
CA PRO A 128 -8.66 0.41 16.25
C PRO A 128 -7.41 0.36 17.12
N SER A 129 -7.60 0.49 18.43
CA SER A 129 -6.57 0.32 19.46
C SER A 129 -7.16 -0.51 20.59
N PHE A 130 -6.47 -1.54 21.04
CA PHE A 130 -7.02 -2.51 22.00
C PHE A 130 -6.49 -2.28 23.42
N ASN A 131 -7.38 -2.34 24.42
CA ASN A 131 -7.01 -2.34 25.84
C ASN A 131 -6.53 -3.74 26.28
N LYS A 132 -6.23 -3.93 27.58
CA LYS A 132 -5.78 -5.23 28.10
C LYS A 132 -6.78 -6.36 27.78
N VAL A 133 -8.08 -6.12 28.00
CA VAL A 133 -9.16 -7.09 27.73
C VAL A 133 -9.24 -7.45 26.24
N GLY A 134 -9.21 -6.44 25.38
CA GLY A 134 -9.20 -6.63 23.93
C GLY A 134 -7.98 -7.40 23.45
N ARG A 135 -6.79 -7.10 23.99
CA ARG A 135 -5.54 -7.80 23.66
C ARG A 135 -5.60 -9.28 24.02
N GLU A 136 -6.11 -9.64 25.19
CA GLU A 136 -6.29 -11.05 25.57
C GLU A 136 -7.31 -11.74 24.67
N LYS A 137 -8.41 -11.06 24.34
CA LYS A 137 -9.47 -11.62 23.47
C LYS A 137 -8.97 -11.93 22.05
N ILE A 138 -8.11 -11.08 21.50
CA ILE A 138 -7.55 -11.24 20.14
C ILE A 138 -6.22 -12.00 20.12
N LYS A 139 -5.72 -12.43 21.29
CA LYS A 139 -4.46 -13.17 21.39
C LYS A 139 -4.59 -14.48 20.61
N SER A 140 -3.76 -14.61 19.59
CA SER A 140 -3.63 -15.85 18.83
C SER A 140 -2.81 -16.84 19.65
N VAL A 141 -3.36 -18.04 19.84
CA VAL A 141 -2.65 -19.18 20.40
C VAL A 141 -2.54 -20.17 19.26
N GLN A 142 -1.50 -20.03 18.45
CA GLN A 142 -1.21 -21.00 17.40
C GLN A 142 0.16 -21.57 17.64
N THR A 143 0.18 -22.88 17.86
CA THR A 143 1.38 -23.69 17.80
C THR A 143 1.37 -24.33 16.42
N LEU A 144 2.30 -23.95 15.54
CA LEU A 144 2.52 -24.75 14.34
C LEU A 144 3.27 -26.02 14.75
N GLU A 145 2.96 -27.11 14.06
CA GLU A 145 3.70 -28.36 14.17
C GLU A 145 5.12 -28.15 13.62
N GLU A 146 6.14 -28.44 14.44
CA GLU A 146 7.55 -28.18 14.12
C GLU A 146 8.08 -29.03 12.94
N ASN A 147 7.35 -30.08 12.54
CA ASN A 147 7.77 -31.05 11.52
C ASN A 147 6.79 -31.16 10.35
N LEU A 148 6.26 -30.02 9.89
CA LEU A 148 5.34 -30.02 8.75
C LEU A 148 6.06 -30.36 7.44
N VAL A 149 5.59 -31.39 6.73
CA VAL A 149 6.14 -31.77 5.42
C VAL A 149 5.82 -30.71 4.38
N LEU A 150 6.72 -30.49 3.41
CA LEU A 150 6.60 -29.45 2.38
C LEU A 150 5.24 -29.47 1.63
N LYS A 151 4.74 -30.67 1.29
CA LYS A 151 3.46 -30.85 0.60
C LYS A 151 2.27 -30.41 1.48
N ASP A 152 2.30 -30.75 2.76
CA ASP A 152 1.25 -30.36 3.72
C ASP A 152 1.28 -28.86 3.98
N ALA A 153 2.48 -28.27 4.03
CA ALA A 153 2.67 -26.83 4.11
C ALA A 153 2.06 -26.13 2.89
N ALA A 154 2.27 -26.64 1.68
CA ALA A 154 1.69 -26.09 0.46
C ALA A 154 0.16 -26.13 0.47
N GLU A 155 -0.44 -27.25 0.91
CA GLU A 155 -1.89 -27.37 1.04
C GLU A 155 -2.46 -26.35 2.05
N ARG A 156 -1.86 -26.27 3.24
CA ARG A 156 -2.26 -25.28 4.27
C ARG A 156 -2.08 -23.85 3.80
N ILE A 157 -1.02 -23.53 3.04
CA ILE A 157 -0.82 -22.20 2.46
C ILE A 157 -1.98 -21.84 1.53
N ARG A 158 -2.40 -22.77 0.66
CA ARG A 158 -3.50 -22.53 -0.28
C ARG A 158 -4.81 -22.29 0.47
N GLN A 159 -5.13 -23.12 1.47
CA GLN A 159 -6.31 -22.95 2.30
C GLN A 159 -6.28 -21.62 3.07
N ASN A 160 -5.15 -21.31 3.71
CA ASN A 160 -4.93 -20.06 4.44
C ASN A 160 -5.09 -18.84 3.52
N LYS A 161 -4.53 -18.83 2.31
CA LYS A 161 -4.66 -17.73 1.33
C LYS A 161 -6.14 -17.46 1.00
N MET A 162 -6.95 -18.50 0.80
CA MET A 162 -8.38 -18.36 0.52
C MET A 162 -9.14 -17.79 1.73
N SER A 163 -8.97 -18.38 2.91
CA SER A 163 -9.63 -17.91 4.13
C SER A 163 -9.22 -16.48 4.51
N LEU A 164 -7.92 -16.17 4.40
CA LEU A 164 -7.38 -14.86 4.74
C LEU A 164 -7.94 -13.78 3.82
N LYS A 165 -8.11 -14.08 2.52
CA LYS A 165 -8.74 -13.16 1.56
C LYS A 165 -10.17 -12.82 1.99
N THR A 166 -10.96 -13.82 2.36
CA THR A 166 -12.36 -13.63 2.80
C THR A 166 -12.43 -12.75 4.05
N VAL A 167 -11.69 -13.10 5.11
CA VAL A 167 -11.73 -12.37 6.38
C VAL A 167 -11.14 -10.95 6.25
N LYS A 168 -10.12 -10.75 5.41
CA LYS A 168 -9.61 -9.40 5.09
C LYS A 168 -10.67 -8.55 4.42
N ASN A 169 -11.41 -9.10 3.46
CA ASN A 169 -12.48 -8.37 2.78
C ASN A 169 -13.61 -7.98 3.75
N GLU A 170 -13.98 -8.86 4.68
CA GLU A 170 -14.93 -8.55 5.75
C GLU A 170 -14.44 -7.40 6.62
N TYR A 171 -13.16 -7.43 7.01
CA TYR A 171 -12.57 -6.38 7.82
C TYR A 171 -12.45 -5.03 7.08
N GLU A 172 -12.12 -5.03 5.78
CA GLU A 172 -12.14 -3.80 4.96
C GLU A 172 -13.55 -3.23 4.84
N ARG A 173 -14.56 -4.08 4.64
CA ARG A 173 -15.98 -3.65 4.63
C ARG A 173 -16.37 -3.01 5.96
N LEU A 174 -16.00 -3.62 7.09
CA LEU A 174 -16.21 -3.04 8.41
C LEU A 174 -15.53 -1.67 8.55
N LYS A 175 -14.26 -1.54 8.16
CA LYS A 175 -13.55 -0.25 8.23
C LYS A 175 -14.23 0.83 7.38
N ASN A 176 -14.73 0.48 6.20
CA ASN A 176 -15.48 1.40 5.36
C ASN A 176 -16.78 1.82 6.04
N GLN A 177 -17.54 0.90 6.63
CA GLN A 177 -18.75 1.23 7.39
C GLN A 177 -18.44 2.13 8.60
N LEU A 178 -17.40 1.81 9.36
CA LEU A 178 -16.96 2.60 10.52
C LEU A 178 -16.52 4.01 10.11
N SER A 179 -15.84 4.16 8.96
CA SER A 179 -15.41 5.47 8.45
C SER A 179 -16.59 6.41 8.12
N LEU A 180 -17.75 5.81 7.81
CA LEU A 180 -18.99 6.53 7.57
C LEU A 180 -19.80 6.75 8.86
N SER A 181 -19.40 6.24 10.02
CA SER A 181 -20.17 6.42 11.25
C SER A 181 -20.21 7.90 11.68
N ASN A 182 -21.42 8.40 11.94
CA ASN A 182 -21.62 9.76 12.45
C ASN A 182 -20.94 9.96 13.81
N GLN A 183 -20.91 8.91 14.63
CA GLN A 183 -20.29 8.95 15.95
C GLN A 183 -18.79 9.23 15.85
N LEU A 184 -18.09 8.56 14.93
CA LEU A 184 -16.66 8.78 14.65
C LEU A 184 -16.42 10.10 13.91
N ALA A 185 -17.34 10.52 13.03
CA ALA A 185 -17.23 11.80 12.34
C ALA A 185 -17.23 12.99 13.31
N VAL A 186 -18.08 12.95 14.33
CA VAL A 186 -18.23 14.00 15.36
C VAL A 186 -17.17 13.88 16.44
N LYS A 187 -17.03 12.72 17.10
CA LYS A 187 -16.15 12.58 18.27
C LYS A 187 -14.68 12.38 17.90
N LYS A 188 -14.37 12.03 16.64
CA LYS A 188 -13.05 11.58 16.14
C LYS A 188 -12.47 10.34 16.81
N LYS A 189 -12.83 10.07 18.06
CA LYS A 189 -12.43 8.90 18.83
C LYS A 189 -13.59 8.44 19.70
N VAL A 190 -13.81 7.12 19.74
CA VAL A 190 -14.82 6.50 20.59
C VAL A 190 -14.21 5.33 21.35
N THR A 191 -14.53 5.20 22.63
CA THR A 191 -14.10 4.10 23.49
C THR A 191 -15.16 3.02 23.54
N TYR A 192 -14.75 1.77 23.65
CA TYR A 192 -15.61 0.60 23.70
C TYR A 192 -14.98 -0.48 24.59
N LYS A 193 -15.71 -1.58 24.84
CA LYS A 193 -15.33 -2.65 25.79
C LYS A 193 -13.91 -3.17 25.60
N TYR A 194 -13.48 -3.34 24.36
CA TYR A 194 -12.16 -3.90 24.02
C TYR A 194 -11.11 -2.86 23.64
N GLY A 195 -11.40 -1.55 23.73
CA GLY A 195 -10.42 -0.51 23.42
C GLY A 195 -11.02 0.81 22.94
N SER A 196 -10.45 1.36 21.85
CA SER A 196 -10.93 2.60 21.23
C SER A 196 -10.78 2.58 19.71
N LEU A 197 -11.69 3.25 19.01
CA LEU A 197 -11.64 3.50 17.58
C LEU A 197 -11.30 4.98 17.38
N ALA A 198 -10.30 5.27 16.56
CA ALA A 198 -9.97 6.63 16.15
C ALA A 198 -10.14 6.79 14.64
N LEU A 199 -10.77 7.88 14.22
CA LEU A 199 -10.80 8.35 12.85
C LEU A 199 -9.62 9.30 12.65
N LEU A 200 -8.60 8.84 11.94
CA LEU A 200 -7.36 9.57 11.72
C LEU A 200 -7.33 10.13 10.30
N GLN A 201 -6.87 11.37 10.17
CA GLN A 201 -6.63 11.99 8.88
C GLN A 201 -5.34 11.41 8.28
N LYS A 202 -5.38 11.05 6.99
CA LYS A 202 -4.17 10.76 6.23
C LYS A 202 -3.40 12.07 5.97
N PRO A 203 -2.09 12.00 5.69
CA PRO A 203 -1.35 13.17 5.23
C PRO A 203 -2.07 13.85 4.06
N LEU A 204 -2.16 15.18 4.09
CA LEU A 204 -2.75 15.93 3.00
C LEU A 204 -1.92 15.72 1.75
N CYS A 205 -2.58 15.43 0.64
CA CYS A 205 -1.98 15.41 -0.69
C CYS A 205 -2.32 16.72 -1.39
N TYR A 206 -1.48 17.18 -2.32
CA TYR A 206 -1.67 18.48 -2.98
C TYR A 206 -1.82 18.35 -4.51
N HIS A 207 -2.66 19.21 -5.11
CA HIS A 207 -2.80 19.38 -6.56
C HIS A 207 -1.66 20.22 -7.13
N LEU A 208 -0.64 19.56 -7.65
CA LEU A 208 0.58 20.22 -8.14
C LEU A 208 0.45 20.84 -9.54
N SER A 209 -0.52 20.40 -10.35
CA SER A 209 -0.64 20.82 -11.75
C SER A 209 -0.94 22.30 -11.95
N LYS A 210 -1.42 22.98 -10.91
CA LYS A 210 -1.74 24.42 -10.92
C LYS A 210 -0.68 25.28 -10.20
N MET A 211 0.40 24.68 -9.74
CA MET A 211 1.46 25.39 -9.01
C MET A 211 2.47 26.01 -9.96
N THR A 212 2.55 27.34 -9.95
CA THR A 212 3.52 28.13 -10.73
C THR A 212 4.49 28.91 -9.85
N ASN A 213 4.27 28.93 -8.52
CA ASN A 213 5.11 29.65 -7.59
C ASN A 213 6.51 29.00 -7.50
N GLN A 214 7.56 29.80 -7.71
CA GLN A 214 8.95 29.36 -7.69
C GLN A 214 9.37 28.75 -6.34
N ILE A 215 8.88 29.25 -5.22
CA ILE A 215 9.15 28.70 -3.89
C ILE A 215 8.54 27.29 -3.78
N MET A 216 7.29 27.10 -4.25
CA MET A 216 6.65 25.78 -4.26
C MET A 216 7.38 24.80 -5.19
N ILE A 217 7.86 25.26 -6.35
CA ILE A 217 8.63 24.44 -7.28
C ILE A 217 9.92 23.96 -6.61
N ARG A 218 10.65 24.85 -5.93
CA ARG A 218 11.86 24.47 -5.18
C ARG A 218 11.55 23.48 -4.06
N ALA A 219 10.49 23.72 -3.30
CA ALA A 219 10.04 22.78 -2.27
C ALA A 219 9.66 21.41 -2.86
N LEU A 220 9.05 21.38 -4.06
CA LEU A 220 8.73 20.13 -4.74
C LEU A 220 9.99 19.40 -5.22
N ILE A 221 11.02 20.13 -5.63
CA ILE A 221 12.32 19.55 -6.00
C ILE A 221 12.99 18.91 -4.78
N GLU A 222 13.00 19.60 -3.63
CA GLU A 222 13.70 19.16 -2.44
C GLU A 222 12.96 18.05 -1.67
N PHE A 223 11.64 18.20 -1.47
CA PHE A 223 10.85 17.35 -0.58
C PHE A 223 9.88 16.40 -1.31
N GLY A 224 9.71 16.60 -2.62
CA GLY A 224 8.81 15.80 -3.43
C GLY A 224 9.31 14.38 -3.63
N LYS A 225 8.39 13.42 -3.53
CA LYS A 225 8.67 12.02 -3.82
C LYS A 225 8.26 11.68 -5.26
N PRO A 226 9.21 11.33 -6.14
CA PRO A 226 8.88 10.96 -7.52
C PRO A 226 8.09 9.64 -7.56
N ASN A 227 7.14 9.60 -8.50
CA ASN A 227 6.33 8.44 -8.83
C ASN A 227 7.08 7.57 -9.85
N LEU A 228 7.83 6.59 -9.36
CA LEU A 228 8.68 5.73 -10.19
C LEU A 228 7.88 4.96 -11.26
N ASP A 229 6.68 4.49 -10.94
CA ASP A 229 5.81 3.81 -11.92
C ASP A 229 5.39 4.77 -13.05
N GLY A 230 5.13 6.03 -12.69
CA GLY A 230 4.87 7.09 -13.66
C GLY A 230 6.10 7.36 -14.54
N ILE A 231 7.28 7.46 -13.94
CA ILE A 231 8.53 7.64 -14.70
C ILE A 231 8.75 6.47 -15.68
N GLU A 232 8.49 5.23 -15.26
CA GLU A 232 8.57 4.07 -16.14
C GLU A 232 7.62 4.17 -17.33
N TYR A 233 6.39 4.64 -17.11
CA TYR A 233 5.47 4.92 -18.21
C TYR A 233 6.03 5.96 -19.20
N TYR A 234 6.60 7.08 -18.72
CA TYR A 234 7.20 8.10 -19.60
C TYR A 234 8.49 7.64 -20.28
N MET A 235 9.27 6.74 -19.65
CA MET A 235 10.38 6.05 -20.30
C MET A 235 9.91 5.15 -21.45
N LEU A 236 8.80 4.42 -21.27
CA LEU A 236 8.20 3.61 -22.34
C LEU A 236 7.68 4.45 -23.51
N LYS A 237 7.29 5.70 -23.23
CA LYS A 237 6.89 6.68 -24.26
C LYS A 237 8.07 7.41 -24.92
N GLY A 238 9.31 7.12 -24.53
CA GLY A 238 10.51 7.77 -25.08
C GLY A 238 10.73 9.21 -24.59
N MET A 239 9.95 9.69 -23.61
CA MET A 239 10.07 11.06 -23.08
C MET A 239 11.16 11.17 -21.99
N ILE A 240 11.54 10.05 -21.39
CA ILE A 240 12.62 9.97 -20.41
C ILE A 240 13.60 8.91 -20.90
N ASN A 241 14.85 9.31 -21.11
CA ASN A 241 15.92 8.36 -21.41
C ASN A 241 16.21 7.49 -20.20
N LYS A 242 16.33 6.19 -20.43
CA LYS A 242 16.62 5.22 -19.38
C LYS A 242 18.01 5.47 -18.76
N SER A 243 19.02 5.79 -19.59
CA SER A 243 20.38 6.12 -19.13
C SER A 243 20.38 7.27 -18.13
N ASP A 244 19.62 8.32 -18.44
CA ASP A 244 19.60 9.55 -17.67
C ASP A 244 18.90 9.31 -16.34
N PHE A 245 17.77 8.58 -16.34
CA PHE A 245 17.12 8.14 -15.11
C PHE A 245 18.04 7.25 -14.25
N GLU A 246 18.80 6.35 -14.88
CA GLU A 246 19.72 5.46 -14.18
C GLU A 246 20.88 6.20 -13.49
N ALA A 247 21.24 7.40 -13.94
CA ALA A 247 22.27 8.23 -13.31
C ALA A 247 21.87 8.69 -11.88
N PHE A 248 20.58 8.83 -11.60
CA PHE A 248 20.06 9.27 -10.29
C PHE A 248 19.90 8.14 -9.27
N ARG A 249 20.37 6.93 -9.58
CA ARG A 249 20.28 5.79 -8.66
C ARG A 249 21.58 5.04 -8.55
N LYS A 250 21.92 4.65 -7.34
CA LYS A 250 23.07 3.78 -7.05
C LYS A 250 22.56 2.45 -6.53
N LEU A 251 23.06 1.35 -7.10
CA LEU A 251 22.76 0.02 -6.59
C LEU A 251 23.42 -0.11 -5.21
N LYS A 252 22.60 -0.26 -4.18
CA LYS A 252 23.07 -0.39 -2.79
C LYS A 252 23.23 -1.86 -2.40
N ASP A 253 22.29 -2.69 -2.82
CA ASP A 253 22.22 -4.09 -2.43
C ASP A 253 21.41 -4.90 -3.45
N VAL A 254 21.59 -6.22 -3.47
CA VAL A 254 20.74 -7.17 -4.18
C VAL A 254 20.22 -8.18 -3.17
N ARG A 255 19.00 -7.93 -2.67
CA ARG A 255 18.34 -8.83 -1.75
C ARG A 255 17.65 -9.96 -2.50
N LEU A 256 17.66 -11.16 -1.95
CA LEU A 256 16.86 -12.26 -2.45
C LEU A 256 15.47 -12.24 -1.80
N ASP A 257 14.43 -11.93 -2.57
CA ASP A 257 13.05 -11.99 -2.10
C ASP A 257 12.50 -13.40 -2.31
N PHE A 258 11.93 -13.99 -1.25
CA PHE A 258 11.21 -15.25 -1.32
C PHE A 258 9.71 -15.03 -1.47
N VAL A 259 9.12 -15.63 -2.50
CA VAL A 259 7.69 -15.53 -2.79
C VAL A 259 7.10 -16.90 -3.07
N ILE A 260 5.84 -17.08 -2.66
CA ILE A 260 5.03 -18.26 -3.01
C ILE A 260 3.83 -17.74 -3.81
N LEU A 261 3.64 -18.29 -5.00
CA LEU A 261 2.63 -17.86 -5.98
C LEU A 261 1.81 -19.07 -6.45
N ASP A 262 0.57 -18.82 -6.87
CA ASP A 262 -0.13 -19.81 -7.69
C ASP A 262 0.59 -19.89 -9.06
N MET A 263 0.67 -21.07 -9.66
CA MET A 263 1.29 -21.24 -10.98
C MET A 263 0.61 -20.36 -12.04
N ASP A 264 -0.70 -20.14 -11.93
CA ASP A 264 -1.42 -19.23 -12.83
C ASP A 264 -1.02 -17.76 -12.63
N ASP A 265 -0.75 -17.35 -11.37
CA ASP A 265 -0.23 -16.01 -11.07
C ASP A 265 1.17 -15.84 -11.69
N GLU A 266 2.04 -16.86 -11.56
CA GLU A 266 3.37 -16.86 -12.17
C GLU A 266 3.30 -16.75 -13.70
N ALA A 267 2.44 -17.55 -14.34
CA ALA A 267 2.24 -17.53 -15.79
C ALA A 267 1.72 -16.17 -16.28
N ARG A 268 0.75 -15.58 -15.57
CA ARG A 268 0.26 -14.22 -15.86
C ARG A 268 1.36 -13.18 -15.75
N MET A 269 2.19 -13.26 -14.70
CA MET A 269 3.32 -12.34 -14.53
C MET A 269 4.30 -12.45 -15.70
N MET A 270 4.71 -13.66 -16.08
CA MET A 270 5.61 -13.86 -17.23
C MET A 270 5.02 -13.33 -18.53
N ASN A 271 3.75 -13.63 -18.82
CA ASN A 271 3.08 -13.18 -20.04
C ASN A 271 3.03 -11.65 -20.14
N ARG A 272 2.84 -10.94 -19.01
CA ARG A 272 2.88 -9.48 -18.99
C ARG A 272 4.28 -8.96 -19.34
N PHE A 273 5.33 -9.52 -18.73
CA PHE A 273 6.71 -9.15 -19.04
C PHE A 273 7.07 -9.38 -20.52
N TYR A 274 6.60 -10.47 -21.13
CA TYR A 274 6.84 -10.73 -22.54
C TYR A 274 6.11 -9.72 -23.43
N ARG A 275 4.83 -9.42 -23.17
CA ARG A 275 4.06 -8.41 -23.93
C ARG A 275 4.68 -7.01 -23.84
N ASP A 276 5.12 -6.61 -22.65
CA ASP A 276 5.75 -5.30 -22.46
C ASP A 276 7.10 -5.20 -23.20
N ARG A 277 7.81 -6.33 -23.41
CA ARG A 277 9.04 -6.40 -24.23
C ARG A 277 8.77 -6.44 -25.73
N THR A 278 7.76 -7.17 -26.20
CA THR A 278 7.43 -7.23 -27.63
C THR A 278 6.83 -5.92 -28.14
N ASN A 279 5.98 -5.25 -27.36
CA ASN A 279 5.51 -3.91 -27.70
C ASN A 279 6.68 -2.92 -27.83
N LYS A 280 7.72 -3.06 -26.99
CA LYS A 280 8.95 -2.27 -27.08
C LYS A 280 9.74 -2.46 -28.38
N ARG A 281 9.59 -3.62 -29.05
CA ARG A 281 10.23 -3.89 -30.36
C ARG A 281 9.40 -3.42 -31.54
N MET A 282 8.07 -3.45 -31.44
CA MET A 282 7.18 -2.99 -32.52
C MET A 282 7.30 -1.47 -32.73
N PHE A 283 7.45 -0.68 -31.65
CA PHE A 283 7.68 0.77 -31.75
C PHE A 283 9.07 1.18 -32.27
N LEU A 284 10.04 0.26 -32.36
CA LEU A 284 11.37 0.53 -32.92
C LEU A 284 11.47 0.21 -34.41
N ASN A 285 10.43 -0.41 -35.00
CA ASN A 285 10.39 -0.79 -36.41
C ASN A 285 9.42 0.07 -37.25
N GLU A 286 8.80 1.09 -36.65
CA GLU A 286 7.89 2.04 -37.32
C GLU A 286 8.40 3.49 -37.21
N CYS A 287 9.69 3.71 -37.49
CA CYS A 287 10.22 5.03 -37.79
C CYS A 287 10.95 4.96 -39.14
N PRO A 288 10.38 5.52 -40.22
CA PRO A 288 11.17 5.87 -41.41
C PRO A 288 12.19 6.98 -41.10
#